data_AF-A0A1Q7YAB3-F1
#
_entry.id   AF-A0A1Q7YAB3-F1
#
_cell.length_a   1.000
_cell.length_b   1.000
_cell.length_c   1.000
_cell.angle_alpha   90.00
_cell.angle_beta   90.00
_cell.angle_gamma   90.00
#
_symmetry.space_group_name_H-M   'P 1'
#
loop_
_entity.id
_entity.type
_entity.pdbx_description
1 polymer ?
#
loop_
_entity_poly.entity_id
_entity_poly.type
_entity_poly.pdbx_seq_one_letter_code
_entity_poly.pdbx_strand_id
1 'polypeptide(L)'
;MNTYDEKISKYAEQKFSNDKIDVITNARVSKVEKDKIHYTLKDGYGKVTEHVLPAGLIVWSTGVSLNPMTQAVKNQLINVQKNRHALETDSHLRVLGAPLGDIYAVGDCATVQNNMAIHIVDFLRSADCADGKNPAQTELTFAQWRKVAGKIKRKFPQAAGHLKRLDSIFYEADRDHSGMSPSELTFNGRDVGLSRAGGTSQVH
;
A
#
# COMPACT_ATOMS: atom_id res chain seq x y z
N MET A 1 -0.55 -16.52 -8.95
CA MET A 1 -1.57 -15.47 -8.70
C MET A 1 -1.13 -14.68 -7.46
N ASN A 2 -0.49 -13.52 -7.63
CA ASN A 2 0.39 -12.93 -6.59
C ASN A 2 -0.32 -12.40 -5.32
N THR A 3 -1.66 -12.36 -5.32
CA THR A 3 -2.46 -11.90 -4.17
C THR A 3 -2.96 -13.07 -3.31
N TYR A 4 -2.87 -14.30 -3.81
CA TYR A 4 -3.33 -15.50 -3.11
C TYR A 4 -2.15 -16.31 -2.54
N ASP A 5 -2.44 -17.10 -1.51
CA ASP A 5 -1.50 -18.06 -0.91
C ASP A 5 -0.84 -18.93 -2.02
N GLU A 6 0.43 -19.27 -1.84
CA GLU A 6 1.22 -20.10 -2.76
C GLU A 6 0.48 -21.40 -3.13
N LYS A 7 -0.26 -21.98 -2.17
CA LYS A 7 -1.07 -23.18 -2.41
C LYS A 7 -2.17 -22.96 -3.46
N ILE A 8 -2.83 -21.80 -3.43
CA ILE A 8 -3.90 -21.44 -4.37
C ILE A 8 -3.30 -21.16 -5.75
N SER A 9 -2.13 -20.52 -5.80
CA SER A 9 -1.41 -20.31 -7.05
C SER A 9 -1.02 -21.64 -7.72
N LYS A 10 -0.46 -22.60 -6.97
CA LYS A 10 -0.11 -23.93 -7.48
C LYS A 10 -1.33 -24.70 -7.97
N TYR A 11 -2.44 -24.64 -7.24
CA TYR A 11 -3.69 -25.28 -7.66
C TYR A 11 -4.20 -24.69 -8.98
N ALA A 12 -4.17 -23.37 -9.14
CA ALA A 12 -4.58 -22.72 -10.38
C ALA A 12 -3.70 -23.10 -11.57
N GLU A 13 -2.37 -23.12 -11.39
CA GLU A 13 -1.41 -23.56 -12.41
C GLU A 13 -1.65 -25.01 -12.83
N GLN A 14 -1.88 -25.91 -11.87
CA GLN A 14 -2.17 -27.32 -12.15
C GLN A 14 -3.49 -27.48 -12.91
N LYS A 15 -4.51 -26.69 -12.57
CA LYS A 15 -5.79 -26.69 -13.29
C LYS A 15 -5.63 -26.23 -14.73
N PHE A 16 -4.90 -25.14 -14.97
CA PHE A 16 -4.62 -24.66 -16.33
C PHE A 16 -3.83 -25.68 -17.16
N SER A 17 -2.88 -26.39 -16.54
CA SER A 17 -2.15 -27.47 -17.21
C SER A 17 -3.07 -28.62 -17.65
N ASN A 18 -4.02 -29.03 -16.79
CA ASN A 18 -5.01 -30.04 -17.13
C ASN A 18 -5.92 -29.62 -18.30
N ASP A 19 -6.24 -28.33 -18.38
CA ASP A 19 -7.04 -27.72 -19.44
C ASP A 19 -6.22 -27.43 -20.72
N LYS A 20 -4.95 -27.86 -20.77
CA LYS A 20 -4.00 -27.62 -21.88
C LYS A 20 -3.78 -26.14 -22.19
N ILE A 21 -3.88 -25.30 -21.17
CA ILE A 21 -3.58 -23.87 -21.26
C ILE A 21 -2.10 -23.68 -20.94
N ASP A 22 -1.35 -23.12 -21.89
CA ASP A 22 0.05 -22.76 -21.68
C ASP A 22 0.16 -21.46 -20.86
N VAL A 23 0.86 -21.53 -19.73
CA VAL A 23 1.00 -20.42 -18.78
C VAL A 23 2.43 -19.92 -18.79
N ILE A 24 2.64 -18.82 -19.52
CA ILE A 24 3.94 -18.16 -19.60
C ILE A 24 4.06 -17.14 -18.46
N THR A 25 4.73 -17.51 -17.37
CA THR A 25 5.01 -16.62 -16.23
C THR A 25 6.23 -15.74 -16.50
N ASN A 26 6.38 -14.64 -15.73
CA ASN A 26 7.47 -13.67 -15.89
C ASN A 26 7.61 -13.06 -17.31
N ALA A 27 6.53 -13.15 -18.10
CA ALA A 27 6.45 -12.54 -19.42
C ALA A 27 5.96 -11.09 -19.32
N ARG A 28 6.62 -10.21 -20.06
CA ARG A 28 6.16 -8.83 -20.27
C ARG A 28 5.98 -8.58 -21.74
N VAL A 29 4.74 -8.31 -22.15
CA VAL A 29 4.41 -7.93 -23.53
C VAL A 29 5.04 -6.57 -23.84
N SER A 30 5.83 -6.51 -24.92
CA SER A 30 6.50 -5.30 -25.41
C SER A 30 5.72 -4.64 -26.54
N LYS A 31 5.12 -5.43 -27.43
CA LYS A 31 4.39 -4.94 -28.60
C LYS A 31 3.29 -5.92 -29.02
N VAL A 32 2.17 -5.37 -29.50
CA VAL A 32 1.09 -6.14 -30.11
C VAL A 32 0.99 -5.75 -31.59
N GLU A 33 0.97 -6.76 -32.46
CA GLU A 33 0.73 -6.62 -33.90
C GLU A 33 -0.55 -7.38 -34.28
N LYS A 34 -0.95 -7.28 -35.56
CA LYS A 34 -2.23 -7.82 -36.05
C LYS A 34 -2.34 -9.34 -35.87
N ASP A 35 -1.23 -10.07 -36.02
CA ASP A 35 -1.16 -11.52 -36.11
C ASP A 35 -0.20 -12.15 -35.07
N LYS A 36 0.43 -11.33 -34.23
CA LYS A 36 1.43 -11.78 -33.26
C LYS A 36 1.63 -10.80 -32.12
N ILE A 37 2.15 -11.32 -31.02
CA ILE A 37 2.62 -10.53 -29.87
C ILE A 37 4.13 -10.71 -29.71
N HIS A 38 4.78 -9.62 -29.31
CA HIS A 38 6.17 -9.64 -28.87
C HIS A 38 6.18 -9.54 -27.35
N TYR A 39 6.90 -10.43 -26.70
CA TYR A 39 7.05 -10.42 -25.26
C TYR A 39 8.48 -10.74 -24.86
N THR A 40 8.81 -10.34 -23.64
CA THR A 40 10.13 -10.53 -23.06
C THR A 40 10.03 -11.43 -21.84
N LEU A 41 10.97 -12.35 -21.70
CA LEU A 41 11.14 -13.20 -20.53
C LEU A 41 12.39 -12.75 -19.77
N LYS A 42 12.24 -12.59 -18.46
CA LYS A 42 13.37 -12.35 -17.56
C LYS A 42 13.72 -13.65 -16.85
N ASP A 43 14.96 -14.11 -17.01
CA ASP A 43 15.44 -15.29 -16.29
C ASP A 43 15.78 -14.98 -14.82
N GLY A 44 16.10 -16.03 -14.05
CA GLY A 44 16.49 -15.89 -12.63
C GLY A 44 17.77 -15.09 -12.40
N TYR A 45 18.58 -14.88 -13.44
CA TYR A 45 19.82 -14.10 -13.41
C TYR A 45 19.62 -12.65 -13.93
N GLY A 46 18.39 -12.29 -14.31
CA GLY A 46 18.01 -10.98 -14.78
C GLY A 46 18.24 -10.72 -16.27
N LYS A 47 18.68 -11.71 -17.05
CA LYS A 47 18.80 -11.60 -18.50
C LYS A 47 17.42 -11.58 -19.14
N VAL A 48 17.23 -10.64 -20.06
CA VAL A 48 15.97 -10.45 -20.79
C VAL A 48 16.12 -11.07 -22.18
N THR A 49 15.19 -11.94 -22.57
CA THR A 49 15.12 -12.54 -23.90
C THR A 49 13.80 -12.17 -24.57
N GLU A 50 13.84 -11.85 -25.86
CA GLU A 50 12.67 -11.48 -26.65
C GLU A 50 12.12 -12.68 -27.41
N HIS A 51 10.79 -12.78 -27.46
CA HIS A 51 10.03 -13.88 -28.04
C HIS A 51 8.85 -13.34 -28.84
N VAL A 52 8.44 -14.11 -29.85
CA VAL A 52 7.30 -13.79 -30.72
C VAL A 52 6.32 -14.94 -30.69
N LEU A 53 5.04 -14.64 -30.42
CA LEU A 53 3.96 -15.62 -30.40
C LEU A 53 2.86 -15.21 -31.40
N PRO A 54 2.58 -16.04 -32.42
CA PRO A 54 1.43 -15.83 -33.30
C PRO A 54 0.11 -15.93 -32.53
N ALA A 55 -0.83 -15.02 -32.79
CA ALA A 55 -2.11 -14.98 -32.10
C ALA A 55 -3.24 -14.53 -33.03
N GLY A 56 -4.36 -15.26 -33.01
CA GLY A 56 -5.59 -14.89 -33.74
C GLY A 56 -6.55 -14.03 -32.93
N LEU A 57 -6.49 -14.11 -31.59
CA LEU A 57 -7.27 -13.29 -30.66
C LEU A 57 -6.38 -12.95 -29.47
N ILE A 58 -6.39 -11.68 -29.08
CA ILE A 58 -5.63 -11.17 -27.94
C ILE A 58 -6.62 -10.50 -26.99
N VAL A 59 -6.66 -10.99 -25.76
CA VAL A 59 -7.47 -10.40 -24.69
C VAL A 59 -6.53 -9.67 -23.74
N TRP A 60 -6.68 -8.35 -23.64
CA TRP A 60 -5.89 -7.52 -22.73
C TRP A 60 -6.68 -7.23 -21.46
N SER A 61 -6.33 -7.91 -20.36
CA SER A 61 -7.02 -7.81 -19.07
C SER A 61 -6.19 -7.12 -17.98
N THR A 62 -5.12 -6.41 -18.34
CA THR A 62 -4.18 -5.79 -17.38
C THR A 62 -4.02 -4.29 -17.61
N GLY A 63 -3.48 -3.57 -16.63
CA GLY A 63 -3.13 -2.16 -16.79
C GLY A 63 -4.32 -1.22 -16.71
N VAL A 64 -4.85 -1.05 -15.50
CA VAL A 64 -5.79 0.04 -15.21
C VAL A 64 -5.01 1.34 -15.14
N SER A 65 -5.44 2.34 -15.90
CA SER A 65 -4.88 3.70 -15.85
C SER A 65 -5.96 4.68 -15.40
N LEU A 66 -5.53 5.83 -14.87
CA LEU A 66 -6.44 6.87 -14.45
C LEU A 66 -7.27 7.37 -15.65
N ASN A 67 -8.58 7.49 -15.46
CA ASN A 67 -9.46 8.16 -16.42
C ASN A 67 -8.94 9.59 -16.70
N PRO A 68 -8.98 10.08 -17.95
CA PRO A 68 -8.66 11.46 -18.31
C PRO A 68 -9.19 12.54 -17.36
N MET A 69 -10.42 12.40 -16.86
CA MET A 69 -10.99 13.34 -15.89
C MET A 69 -10.20 13.37 -14.57
N THR A 70 -9.89 12.19 -14.03
CA THR A 70 -9.09 12.06 -12.81
C THR A 70 -7.68 12.62 -13.01
N GLN A 71 -7.09 12.40 -14.19
CA GLN A 71 -5.79 12.99 -14.53
C GLN A 71 -5.85 14.52 -14.58
N ALA A 72 -6.90 15.10 -15.15
CA ALA A 72 -7.07 16.55 -15.22
C ALA A 72 -7.18 17.18 -13.82
N VAL A 73 -8.02 16.61 -12.94
CA VAL A 73 -8.15 17.06 -11.54
C VAL A 73 -6.82 16.96 -10.81
N LYS A 74 -6.12 15.83 -10.97
CA LYS A 74 -4.82 15.61 -10.35
C LYS A 74 -3.78 16.62 -10.82
N ASN A 75 -3.75 16.96 -12.11
CA ASN A 75 -2.81 17.93 -12.66
C ASN A 75 -3.04 19.35 -12.11
N GLN A 76 -4.29 19.71 -11.81
CA GLN A 76 -4.60 20.99 -11.15
C GLN A 76 -4.12 21.02 -9.68
N LEU A 77 -4.05 19.86 -9.04
CA LEU A 77 -3.68 19.70 -7.63
C LEU A 77 -2.25 19.13 -7.45
N ILE A 78 -1.38 19.29 -8.44
CA ILE A 78 -0.07 18.61 -8.52
C ILE A 78 0.86 18.91 -7.33
N ASN A 79 0.68 20.07 -6.68
CA ASN A 79 1.46 20.46 -5.50
C ASN A 79 1.21 19.56 -4.29
N VAL A 80 0.01 18.97 -4.19
CA VAL A 80 -0.42 18.11 -3.08
C VAL A 80 -0.51 16.64 -3.52
N GLN A 81 -0.99 16.38 -4.73
CA GLN A 81 -1.25 15.06 -5.28
C GLN A 81 0.02 14.42 -5.87
N LYS A 82 0.77 13.66 -5.06
CA LYS A 82 2.07 13.09 -5.47
C LYS A 82 1.95 11.68 -6.04
N ASN A 83 0.86 10.96 -5.77
CA ASN A 83 0.70 9.59 -6.25
C ASN A 83 0.48 9.55 -7.77
N ARG A 84 1.29 8.77 -8.50
CA ARG A 84 1.18 8.61 -9.96
C ARG A 84 -0.12 7.91 -10.41
N HIS A 85 -0.65 6.99 -9.60
CA HIS A 85 -1.66 6.02 -10.04
C HIS A 85 -3.08 6.30 -9.54
N ALA A 86 -3.27 7.18 -8.56
CA ALA A 86 -4.58 7.48 -7.99
C ALA A 86 -4.61 8.90 -7.38
N LEU A 87 -5.81 9.45 -7.16
CA LEU A 87 -6.02 10.62 -6.30
C LEU A 87 -5.86 10.22 -4.83
N GLU A 88 -5.12 11.02 -4.09
CA GLU A 88 -4.92 10.87 -2.66
C GLU A 88 -6.05 11.57 -1.91
N THR A 89 -6.74 10.81 -1.07
CA THR A 89 -7.81 11.30 -0.21
C THR A 89 -7.43 11.18 1.26
N ASP A 90 -8.13 11.94 2.10
CA ASP A 90 -8.09 11.73 3.54
C ASP A 90 -8.97 10.53 3.98
N SER A 91 -9.05 10.30 5.29
CA SER A 91 -9.86 9.23 5.89
C SER A 91 -11.37 9.39 5.70
N HIS A 92 -11.84 10.56 5.27
CA HIS A 92 -13.24 10.84 4.95
C HIS A 92 -13.46 10.89 3.43
N LEU A 93 -12.51 10.37 2.64
CA LEU A 93 -12.58 10.27 1.18
C LEU A 93 -12.56 11.63 0.47
N ARG A 94 -12.17 12.71 1.17
CA ARG A 94 -12.02 14.05 0.59
C ARG A 94 -10.69 14.15 -0.13
N VAL A 95 -10.69 14.69 -1.35
CA VAL A 95 -9.48 14.84 -2.16
C VAL A 95 -8.54 15.87 -1.52
N LEU A 96 -7.30 15.47 -1.26
CA LEU A 96 -6.30 16.35 -0.68
C LEU A 96 -5.93 17.48 -1.65
N GLY A 97 -5.92 18.72 -1.16
CA GLY A 97 -5.62 19.93 -1.95
C GLY A 97 -6.82 20.55 -2.65
N ALA A 98 -7.97 19.88 -2.69
CA ALA A 98 -9.24 20.50 -3.07
C ALA A 98 -9.79 21.35 -1.91
N PRO A 99 -10.64 22.36 -2.19
CA PRO A 99 -11.40 23.04 -1.14
C PRO A 99 -12.18 22.05 -0.27
N LEU A 100 -12.23 22.33 1.03
CA LEU A 100 -12.74 21.38 2.01
C LEU A 100 -14.23 21.12 1.80
N GLY A 101 -14.57 19.87 1.44
CA GLY A 101 -15.96 19.41 1.31
C GLY A 101 -16.51 19.44 -0.12
N ASP A 102 -15.74 19.90 -1.10
CA ASP A 102 -16.22 20.04 -2.48
C ASP A 102 -16.02 18.76 -3.32
N ILE A 103 -14.93 18.04 -3.08
CA ILE A 103 -14.50 16.92 -3.93
C ILE A 103 -14.20 15.68 -3.08
N TYR A 104 -14.84 14.58 -3.47
CA TYR A 104 -14.64 13.24 -2.90
C TYR A 104 -14.24 12.26 -4.00
N ALA A 105 -13.41 11.27 -3.67
CA ALA A 105 -13.00 10.24 -4.61
C ALA A 105 -12.94 8.87 -3.93
N VAL A 106 -13.44 7.85 -4.63
CA VAL A 106 -13.55 6.46 -4.14
C VAL A 106 -13.32 5.46 -5.27
N GLY A 107 -13.04 4.20 -4.93
CA GLY A 107 -12.76 3.15 -5.91
C GLY A 107 -11.38 3.25 -6.55
N ASP A 108 -11.24 2.69 -7.75
CA ASP A 108 -9.95 2.50 -8.43
C ASP A 108 -9.22 3.82 -8.77
N CYS A 109 -9.92 4.94 -8.79
CA CYS A 109 -9.34 6.26 -9.07
C CYS A 109 -8.73 6.94 -7.83
N ALA A 110 -8.90 6.35 -6.64
CA ALA A 110 -8.54 6.97 -5.37
C ALA A 110 -7.73 6.02 -4.46
N THR A 111 -6.89 6.61 -3.61
CA THR A 111 -6.23 5.92 -2.50
C THR A 111 -6.30 6.78 -1.25
N VAL A 112 -6.57 6.15 -0.12
CA VAL A 112 -6.60 6.83 1.17
C VAL A 112 -5.18 6.95 1.70
N GLN A 113 -4.70 8.18 1.91
CA GLN A 113 -3.48 8.41 2.67
C GLN A 113 -3.76 8.10 4.14
N ASN A 114 -3.21 6.97 4.58
CA ASN A 114 -3.29 6.58 5.96
C ASN A 114 -2.02 7.10 6.65
N ASN A 115 -1.93 8.39 6.97
CA ASN A 115 -0.72 8.90 7.64
C ASN A 115 -0.74 8.60 9.15
N MET A 116 -0.83 7.31 9.48
CA MET A 116 -0.96 6.84 10.85
C MET A 116 0.29 7.13 11.67
N ALA A 117 1.46 7.19 11.04
CA ALA A 117 2.70 7.57 11.71
C ALA A 117 2.64 9.00 12.27
N ILE A 118 2.11 9.97 11.50
CA ILE A 118 1.91 11.33 12.01
C ILE A 118 0.90 11.32 13.16
N HIS A 119 -0.22 10.61 13.01
CA HIS A 119 -1.22 10.54 14.08
C HIS A 119 -0.70 9.87 15.35
N ILE A 120 0.17 8.86 15.24
CA ILE A 120 0.86 8.24 16.37
C ILE A 120 1.75 9.29 17.06
N VAL A 121 2.61 9.99 16.31
CA VAL A 121 3.53 11.00 16.88
C VAL A 121 2.77 12.15 17.54
N ASP A 122 1.71 12.66 16.92
CA ASP A 122 0.87 13.70 17.52
C ASP A 122 0.16 13.19 18.78
N PHE A 123 -0.28 11.93 18.78
CA PHE A 123 -0.88 11.31 19.95
C PHE A 123 0.13 11.18 21.10
N LEU A 124 1.36 10.76 20.80
CA LEU A 124 2.46 10.66 21.75
C LEU A 124 2.78 12.02 22.38
N ARG A 125 2.93 13.06 21.55
CA ARG A 125 3.11 14.45 22.02
C ARG A 125 1.97 14.90 22.94
N SER A 126 0.72 14.55 22.61
CA SER A 126 -0.44 14.92 23.43
C SER A 126 -0.53 14.15 24.75
N ALA A 127 -0.03 12.91 24.79
CA ALA A 127 0.01 12.09 26.00
C ALA A 127 1.12 12.56 26.95
N ASP A 128 2.31 12.90 26.42
CA ASP A 128 3.44 13.39 27.21
C ASP A 128 3.18 14.77 27.83
N CYS A 129 2.42 15.64 27.14
CA CYS A 129 1.96 16.91 27.71
C CYS A 129 1.03 16.75 28.92
N ALA A 130 0.29 15.63 29.03
CA ALA A 130 -0.55 15.35 30.19
C ALA A 130 0.26 14.88 31.42
N ASP A 131 1.42 14.28 31.19
CA ASP A 131 2.34 13.79 32.23
C ASP A 131 3.48 14.80 32.56
N GLY A 132 3.44 16.01 31.98
CA GLY A 132 4.36 17.11 32.31
C GLY A 132 5.81 16.89 31.87
N LYS A 133 6.09 15.95 30.97
CA LYS A 133 7.45 15.62 30.48
C LYS A 133 7.67 16.12 29.06
N ASN A 134 8.91 16.47 28.74
CA ASN A 134 9.28 16.97 27.41
C ASN A 134 9.11 15.88 26.33
N PRO A 135 8.38 16.16 25.23
CA PRO A 135 8.00 15.17 24.22
C PRO A 135 9.13 14.74 23.27
N ALA A 136 10.34 15.29 23.43
CA ALA A 136 11.46 15.08 22.51
C ALA A 136 12.49 14.02 22.98
N GLN A 137 12.41 13.56 24.24
CA GLN A 137 13.44 12.70 24.85
C GLN A 137 12.89 11.50 25.64
N THR A 138 11.58 11.26 25.62
CA THR A 138 11.01 10.17 26.42
C THR A 138 10.91 8.89 25.59
N GLU A 139 11.62 7.85 26.03
CA GLU A 139 11.55 6.50 25.46
C GLU A 139 10.17 5.90 25.75
N LEU A 140 9.53 5.32 24.72
CA LEU A 140 8.23 4.69 24.85
C LEU A 140 8.38 3.24 25.32
N THR A 141 7.90 2.96 26.54
CA THR A 141 7.80 1.58 27.03
C THR A 141 6.62 0.84 26.38
N PHE A 142 6.73 -0.47 26.19
CA PHE A 142 5.66 -1.31 25.62
C PHE A 142 4.28 -1.14 26.29
N ALA A 143 4.25 -0.94 27.61
CA ALA A 143 3.01 -0.72 28.36
C ALA A 143 2.31 0.61 28.00
N GLN A 144 3.08 1.66 27.72
CA GLN A 144 2.56 2.95 27.27
C GLN A 144 2.09 2.86 25.82
N TRP A 145 2.87 2.19 24.97
CA TRP A 145 2.49 1.90 23.58
C TRP A 145 1.12 1.20 23.51
N ARG A 146 0.87 0.16 24.30
CA ARG A 146 -0.43 -0.53 24.32
C ARG A 146 -1.61 0.38 24.66
N LYS A 147 -1.43 1.33 25.59
CA LYS A 147 -2.48 2.31 25.94
C LYS A 147 -2.75 3.26 24.77
N VAL A 148 -1.69 3.72 24.11
CA VAL A 148 -1.77 4.61 22.93
C VAL A 148 -2.41 3.87 21.75
N ALA A 149 -1.95 2.67 21.43
CA ALA A 149 -2.49 1.81 20.38
C ALA A 149 -3.99 1.54 20.58
N GLY A 150 -4.43 1.33 21.83
CA GLY A 150 -5.86 1.19 22.17
C GLY A 150 -6.69 2.43 21.85
N LYS A 151 -6.17 3.63 22.12
CA LYS A 151 -6.84 4.90 21.79
C LYS A 151 -6.85 5.15 20.27
N ILE A 152 -5.75 4.85 19.58
CA ILE A 152 -5.64 4.97 18.12
C ILE A 152 -6.61 4.00 17.44
N LYS A 153 -6.71 2.75 17.91
CA LYS A 153 -7.66 1.76 17.37
C LYS A 153 -9.12 2.22 17.48
N ARG A 154 -9.49 2.94 18.55
CA ARG A 154 -10.84 3.51 18.70
C ARG A 154 -11.11 4.67 17.75
N LYS A 155 -10.11 5.51 17.48
CA LYS A 155 -10.23 6.68 16.61
C LYS A 155 -10.06 6.35 15.12
N PHE A 156 -9.26 5.33 14.82
CA PHE A 156 -8.92 4.87 13.46
C PHE A 156 -8.98 3.33 13.40
N PRO A 157 -10.19 2.73 13.31
CA PRO A 157 -10.34 1.27 13.26
C PRO A 157 -9.56 0.59 12.13
N GLN A 158 -9.40 1.28 10.99
CA GLN A 158 -8.61 0.86 9.83
C GLN A 158 -7.11 0.68 10.14
N ALA A 159 -6.62 1.25 11.24
CA ALA A 159 -5.25 1.07 11.71
C ALA A 159 -4.99 -0.31 12.32
N ALA A 160 -6.03 -1.05 12.68
CA ALA A 160 -5.91 -2.23 13.53
C ALA A 160 -4.98 -3.31 12.96
N GLY A 161 -4.99 -3.51 11.64
CA GLY A 161 -4.10 -4.47 10.97
C GLY A 161 -2.63 -4.09 11.11
N HIS A 162 -2.31 -2.81 10.89
CA HIS A 162 -0.94 -2.33 11.01
C HIS A 162 -0.48 -2.20 12.47
N LEU A 163 -1.38 -1.88 13.39
CA LEU A 163 -1.10 -1.84 14.84
C LEU A 163 -0.69 -3.23 15.37
N LYS A 164 -1.29 -4.31 14.88
CA LYS A 164 -0.86 -5.68 15.22
C LYS A 164 0.58 -5.97 14.81
N ARG A 165 1.01 -5.44 13.66
CA ARG A 165 2.37 -5.64 13.14
C ARG A 165 3.38 -4.74 13.84
N LEU A 166 2.96 -3.55 14.26
CA LEU A 166 3.74 -2.72 15.17
C LEU A 166 3.89 -3.37 16.54
N ASP A 167 2.85 -4.00 17.09
CA ASP A 167 2.94 -4.73 18.36
C ASP A 167 4.03 -5.82 18.34
N SER A 168 4.17 -6.57 17.23
CA SER A 168 5.25 -7.56 17.08
C SER A 168 6.63 -6.90 16.99
N ILE A 169 6.76 -5.79 16.25
CA ILE A 169 8.02 -5.07 16.11
C ILE A 169 8.45 -4.45 17.44
N PHE A 170 7.51 -3.87 18.19
CA PHE A 170 7.76 -3.36 19.53
C PHE A 170 8.16 -4.46 20.51
N TYR A 171 7.55 -5.65 20.43
CA TYR A 171 7.92 -6.79 21.26
C TYR A 171 9.33 -7.31 20.94
N GLU A 172 9.73 -7.29 19.68
CA GLU A 172 11.07 -7.70 19.26
C GLU A 172 12.15 -6.67 19.60
N ALA A 173 11.82 -5.37 19.49
CA ALA A 173 12.73 -4.27 19.77
C ALA A 173 12.89 -4.00 21.28
N ASP A 174 11.82 -4.09 22.07
CA ASP A 174 11.83 -3.87 23.54
C ASP A 174 12.21 -5.15 24.31
N ARG A 175 13.16 -5.93 23.79
CA ARG A 175 13.64 -7.17 24.43
C ARG A 175 14.56 -6.89 25.63
N ASP A 176 15.06 -5.66 25.73
CA ASP A 176 15.96 -5.15 26.77
C ASP A 176 15.30 -4.11 27.70
N HIS A 177 14.00 -3.82 27.50
CA HIS A 177 13.25 -2.81 28.26
C HIS A 177 13.82 -1.37 28.17
N SER A 178 14.61 -1.07 27.14
CA SER A 178 15.20 0.26 26.93
C SER A 178 14.22 1.27 26.32
N GLY A 179 13.07 0.82 25.80
CA GLY A 179 12.09 1.70 25.16
C GLY A 179 12.55 2.23 23.79
N MET A 180 11.59 2.68 22.98
CA MET A 180 11.85 3.12 21.60
C MET A 180 11.68 4.62 21.44
N SER A 181 12.58 5.27 20.69
CA SER A 181 12.48 6.69 20.39
C SER A 181 11.37 7.00 19.36
N PRO A 182 10.70 8.17 19.42
CA PRO A 182 9.69 8.57 18.43
C PRO A 182 10.21 8.62 16.97
N SER A 183 11.51 8.89 16.79
CA SER A 183 12.22 8.87 15.51
C SER A 183 12.32 7.46 14.93
N GLU A 184 12.71 6.47 15.74
CA GLU A 184 12.80 5.07 15.32
C GLU A 184 11.43 4.48 15.04
N LEU A 185 10.42 4.88 15.82
CA LEU A 185 9.04 4.46 15.58
C LEU A 185 8.51 4.98 14.25
N THR A 186 8.84 6.23 13.88
CA THR A 186 8.45 6.80 12.59
C THR A 186 9.17 6.12 11.43
N PHE A 187 10.45 5.77 11.63
CA PHE A 187 11.25 5.03 10.65
C PHE A 187 10.69 3.63 10.41
N ASN A 188 10.57 2.83 11.47
CA ASN A 188 10.00 1.48 11.41
C ASN A 188 8.57 1.51 10.88
N GLY A 189 7.77 2.50 11.28
CA GLY A 189 6.40 2.70 10.81
C GLY A 189 6.27 2.89 9.30
N ARG A 190 7.21 3.58 8.65
CA ARG A 190 7.26 3.70 7.19
C ARG A 190 7.55 2.36 6.52
N ASP A 191 8.43 1.55 7.10
CA ASP A 191 8.78 0.21 6.60
C ASP A 191 7.64 -0.81 6.76
N VAL A 192 6.76 -0.64 7.78
CA VAL A 192 5.55 -1.48 7.92
C VAL A 192 4.41 -1.10 6.97
N GLY A 193 4.66 -0.18 6.02
CA GLY A 193 3.65 0.25 5.05
C GLY A 193 2.48 1.00 5.67
N LEU A 194 2.67 1.65 6.83
CA LEU A 194 1.63 2.45 7.47
C LEU A 194 1.09 3.55 6.55
N SER A 195 1.87 3.97 5.55
CA SER A 195 1.65 5.15 4.72
C SER A 195 0.50 5.03 3.71
N ARG A 196 0.09 3.82 3.31
CA ARG A 196 -0.80 3.61 2.15
C ARG A 196 -1.69 2.38 2.29
N ALA A 197 -2.97 2.53 2.00
CA ALA A 197 -3.85 1.39 1.72
C ALA A 197 -3.64 0.92 0.28
N GLY A 198 -3.48 -0.39 0.07
CA GLY A 198 -3.42 -0.97 -1.27
C GLY A 198 -4.78 -0.85 -1.96
N GLY A 199 -4.79 -0.39 -3.23
CA GLY A 199 -6.00 -0.33 -4.04
C GLY A 199 -6.50 -1.73 -4.34
N THR A 200 -7.54 -2.17 -3.65
CA THR A 200 -8.27 -3.42 -3.93
C THR A 200 -9.76 -3.15 -3.75
N SER A 201 -10.62 -3.79 -4.53
CA SER A 201 -12.09 -3.59 -4.43
C SER A 201 -12.70 -4.06 -3.10
N GLN A 202 -11.91 -4.60 -2.17
CA GLN A 202 -12.34 -5.09 -0.85
C GLN A 202 -12.19 -4.08 0.29
N VAL A 203 -11.70 -2.85 0.05
CA VAL A 203 -11.51 -1.82 1.10
C VAL A 203 -12.71 -0.88 1.28
N HIS A 204 -13.91 -1.28 0.84
CA HIS A 204 -15.14 -0.49 0.96
C HIS A 204 -16.19 -1.19 1.82
#